data_AF-A0A1B2YYI1-F1
#
_entry.id   AF-A0A1B2YYI1-F1
#
_cell.length_a   1.000
_cell.length_b   1.000
_cell.length_c   1.000
_cell.angle_alpha   90.00
_cell.angle_beta   90.00
_cell.angle_gamma   90.00
#
_symmetry.space_group_name_H-M   'P 1'
#
loop_
_entity.id
_entity.type
_entity.pdbx_description
1 polymer ?
#
loop_
_entity_poly.entity_id
_entity_poly.type
_entity_poly.pdbx_seq_one_letter_code
_entity_poly.pdbx_strand_id
1 'polypeptide(L)'
;MLPSKKRTNLIKSAAKDLGFLSCGISKAEFLEEEAPRLEQWLQDGKHGKMAYMEKHFDKRLDPRLLVPGAKSVVSLLLNYYNDEIQKEGVPKISKYAYGADYHIVFKQKLNKLLQTIHDEVGEINGRVFVDSAPVMDKAWATRSGLGWMGKNTNLITQKVGSFFFIAELIIDLELEYDTPVTDHCGNCTACIDSCPTEALTPYNIDASKCISYLTIELKDQIPDEFQNKMDNWAFGCDVCQDVCPWNRFSKSHSEPLFDPQPQILDFTKKDWEELTEATFETIFKNSALKRTRFDGFKRNLSFLSQ
;
A
#
# COMPACT_ATOMS: atom_id res chain seq x y z
N MET A 1 7.37 22.18 27.26
CA MET A 1 6.87 21.30 26.19
C MET A 1 5.57 21.89 25.66
N LEU A 2 5.42 22.08 24.33
CA LEU A 2 4.19 22.63 23.71
C LEU A 2 2.94 21.83 24.12
N PRO A 3 1.73 22.42 24.29
CA PRO A 3 0.50 21.65 24.53
C PRO A 3 0.18 20.63 23.41
N SER A 4 -0.53 19.54 23.73
CA SER A 4 -0.87 18.46 22.78
C SER A 4 -1.51 18.97 21.49
N LYS A 5 -2.47 19.89 21.60
CA LYS A 5 -3.11 20.56 20.47
C LYS A 5 -2.14 21.30 19.55
N LYS A 6 -1.17 22.03 20.13
CA LYS A 6 -0.17 22.75 19.34
C LYS A 6 0.76 21.79 18.60
N ARG A 7 1.20 20.72 19.26
CA ARG A 7 2.03 19.66 18.64
C ARG A 7 1.28 18.95 17.51
N THR A 8 0.01 18.68 17.72
CA THR A 8 -0.87 18.05 16.71
C THR A 8 -1.00 18.92 15.46
N ASN A 9 -1.31 20.21 15.64
CA ASN A 9 -1.43 21.14 14.53
C ASN A 9 -0.11 21.33 13.78
N LEU A 10 1.01 21.41 14.50
CA LEU A 10 2.35 21.46 13.92
C LEU A 10 2.60 20.26 13.01
N ILE A 11 2.39 19.04 13.51
CA ILE A 11 2.63 17.80 12.77
C ILE A 11 1.76 17.73 11.51
N LYS A 12 0.46 18.03 11.65
CA LYS A 12 -0.48 18.02 10.51
C LYS A 12 -0.12 19.08 9.46
N SER A 13 0.34 20.26 9.88
CA SER A 13 0.81 21.31 8.96
C SER A 13 2.08 20.88 8.25
N ALA A 14 3.10 20.43 8.98
CA ALA A 14 4.36 19.98 8.40
C ALA A 14 4.16 18.81 7.42
N ALA A 15 3.27 17.87 7.75
CA ALA A 15 2.91 16.78 6.84
C ALA A 15 2.29 17.30 5.53
N LYS A 16 1.37 18.27 5.62
CA LYS A 16 0.78 18.91 4.45
C LYS A 16 1.83 19.62 3.60
N ASP A 17 2.75 20.35 4.23
CA ASP A 17 3.82 21.09 3.55
C ASP A 17 4.82 20.15 2.85
N LEU A 18 4.99 18.93 3.37
CA LEU A 18 5.77 17.86 2.74
C LEU A 18 5.04 17.16 1.57
N GLY A 19 3.79 17.54 1.30
CA GLY A 19 2.98 17.03 0.20
C GLY A 19 2.17 15.78 0.52
N PHE A 20 2.03 15.39 1.79
CA PHE A 20 1.12 14.31 2.15
C PHE A 20 -0.33 14.72 1.88
N LEU A 21 -1.08 13.81 1.27
CA LEU A 21 -2.50 13.99 0.96
C LEU A 21 -3.33 14.13 2.24
N SER A 22 -2.99 13.36 3.27
CA SER A 22 -3.70 13.37 4.55
C SER A 22 -2.77 12.93 5.68
N CYS A 23 -3.03 13.46 6.88
CA CYS A 23 -2.33 13.15 8.12
C CYS A 23 -3.36 12.95 9.22
N GLY A 24 -3.47 11.72 9.71
CA GLY A 24 -4.38 11.32 10.76
C GLY A 24 -3.61 10.77 11.94
N ILE A 25 -4.14 10.93 13.14
CA ILE A 25 -3.43 10.54 14.36
C ILE A 25 -4.35 9.68 15.20
N SER A 26 -3.87 8.53 15.63
CA SER A 26 -4.58 7.66 16.56
C SER A 26 -3.70 7.33 17.76
N LYS A 27 -4.35 6.91 18.85
CA LYS A 27 -3.66 6.46 20.05
C LYS A 27 -2.95 5.13 19.79
N ALA A 28 -1.70 5.02 20.21
CA ALA A 28 -0.94 3.77 20.14
C ALA A 28 -1.45 2.78 21.21
N GLU A 29 -2.12 1.72 20.76
CA GLU A 29 -2.69 0.68 21.60
C GLU A 29 -2.79 -0.66 20.85
N PHE A 30 -3.23 -1.71 21.54
CA PHE A 30 -3.41 -3.03 20.94
C PHE A 30 -4.63 -3.03 20.01
N LEU A 31 -4.49 -3.62 18.82
CA LEU A 31 -5.56 -3.74 17.83
C LEU A 31 -6.50 -4.93 18.14
N GLU A 32 -7.36 -4.76 19.14
CA GLU A 32 -8.28 -5.81 19.62
C GLU A 32 -9.19 -6.40 18.53
N GLU A 33 -9.71 -5.56 17.62
CA GLU A 33 -10.59 -6.02 16.54
C GLU A 33 -9.85 -6.75 15.41
N GLU A 34 -8.58 -6.41 15.18
CA GLU A 34 -7.80 -6.98 14.09
C GLU A 34 -7.11 -8.29 14.50
N ALA A 35 -6.82 -8.46 15.80
CA ALA A 35 -6.17 -9.66 16.33
C ALA A 35 -6.87 -10.97 15.92
N PRO A 36 -8.18 -11.18 16.18
CA PRO A 36 -8.86 -12.41 15.78
C PRO A 36 -9.00 -12.55 14.26
N ARG A 37 -9.09 -11.43 13.52
CA ARG A 37 -9.17 -11.46 12.05
C ARG A 37 -7.87 -11.94 11.43
N LEU A 38 -6.75 -11.41 11.90
CA LEU A 38 -5.42 -11.82 11.44
C LEU A 38 -5.16 -13.28 11.81
N GLU A 39 -5.48 -13.68 13.04
CA GLU A 39 -5.35 -15.07 13.49
C GLU A 39 -6.12 -16.03 12.58
N GLN A 40 -7.41 -15.76 12.35
CA GLN A 40 -8.24 -16.61 11.48
C GLN A 40 -7.70 -16.63 10.05
N TRP A 41 -7.27 -15.48 9.51
CA TRP A 41 -6.72 -15.39 8.16
C TRP A 41 -5.43 -16.21 7.99
N LEU A 42 -4.59 -16.24 9.03
CA LEU A 42 -3.39 -17.09 9.06
C LEU A 42 -3.76 -18.58 9.17
N GLN A 43 -4.68 -18.94 10.07
CA GLN A 43 -5.15 -20.32 10.25
C GLN A 43 -5.80 -20.89 8.99
N ASP A 44 -6.55 -20.07 8.25
CA ASP A 44 -7.16 -20.44 6.97
C ASP A 44 -6.12 -20.60 5.83
N GLY A 45 -4.85 -20.30 6.06
CA GLY A 45 -3.81 -20.37 5.04
C GLY A 45 -3.93 -19.30 3.95
N LYS A 46 -4.78 -18.29 4.14
CA LYS A 46 -5.08 -17.24 3.14
C LYS A 46 -3.89 -16.32 2.83
N HIS A 47 -2.82 -16.42 3.60
CA HIS A 47 -1.57 -15.71 3.38
C HIS A 47 -0.65 -16.36 2.32
N GLY A 48 -1.03 -17.51 1.79
CA GLY A 48 -0.24 -18.23 0.79
C GLY A 48 1.15 -18.58 1.32
N LYS A 49 2.20 -18.18 0.61
CA LYS A 49 3.60 -18.42 0.96
C LYS A 49 4.27 -17.25 1.69
N MET A 50 3.51 -16.23 2.10
CA MET A 50 4.03 -15.08 2.84
C MET A 50 4.33 -15.44 4.31
N ALA A 51 5.30 -16.32 4.55
CA ALA A 51 5.65 -16.82 5.89
C ALA A 51 6.08 -15.71 6.87
N TYR A 52 6.41 -14.51 6.37
CA TYR A 52 6.66 -13.34 7.22
C TYR A 52 5.40 -12.81 7.91
N MET A 53 4.20 -13.16 7.43
CA MET A 53 2.92 -12.78 8.05
C MET A 53 2.67 -13.52 9.36
N GLU A 54 3.19 -14.74 9.50
CA GLU A 54 3.14 -15.53 10.74
C GLU A 54 4.13 -15.01 11.80
N LYS A 55 5.17 -14.30 11.37
CA LYS A 55 6.22 -13.76 12.25
C LYS A 55 5.77 -12.42 12.84
N HIS A 56 6.24 -12.17 14.06
CA HIS A 56 6.03 -10.89 14.77
C HIS A 56 4.56 -10.48 14.90
N PHE A 57 3.67 -11.46 15.11
CA PHE A 57 2.23 -11.29 15.25
C PHE A 57 1.87 -10.24 16.31
N ASP A 58 2.52 -10.30 17.47
CA ASP A 58 2.41 -9.33 18.56
C ASP A 58 2.74 -7.89 18.12
N LYS A 59 3.82 -7.71 17.36
CA LYS A 59 4.27 -6.39 16.89
C LYS A 59 3.34 -5.80 15.82
N ARG A 60 2.67 -6.64 15.02
CA ARG A 60 1.65 -6.20 14.05
C ARG A 60 0.46 -5.55 14.73
N LEU A 61 0.09 -6.08 15.89
CA LEU A 61 -1.09 -5.68 16.64
C LEU A 61 -0.79 -4.62 17.70
N ASP A 62 0.47 -4.46 18.12
CA ASP A 62 0.86 -3.48 19.13
C ASP A 62 2.07 -2.62 18.72
N PRO A 63 1.86 -1.37 18.29
CA PRO A 63 2.93 -0.46 17.90
C PRO A 63 3.88 -0.11 19.06
N ARG A 64 3.46 -0.29 20.32
CA ARG A 64 4.28 -0.01 21.51
C ARG A 64 5.43 -1.02 21.66
N LEU A 65 5.33 -2.17 21.01
CA LEU A 65 6.41 -3.17 20.91
C LEU A 65 7.44 -2.83 19.83
N LEU A 66 7.12 -1.89 18.93
CA LEU A 66 8.02 -1.40 17.88
C LEU A 66 8.79 -0.15 18.30
N VAL A 67 8.14 0.73 19.06
CA VAL A 67 8.71 1.98 19.59
C VAL A 67 8.40 2.06 21.09
N PRO A 68 9.41 1.85 21.96
CA PRO A 68 9.22 1.94 23.40
C PRO A 68 8.63 3.30 23.82
N GLY A 69 7.58 3.25 24.63
CA GLY A 69 6.89 4.46 25.10
C GLY A 69 5.94 5.10 24.10
N ALA A 70 5.69 4.47 22.94
CA ALA A 70 4.76 5.01 21.94
C ALA A 70 3.40 5.38 22.55
N LYS A 71 2.92 6.58 22.19
CA LYS A 71 1.61 7.11 22.58
C LYS A 71 0.73 7.43 21.38
N SER A 72 1.34 7.75 20.24
CA SER A 72 0.61 8.10 19.02
C SER A 72 1.12 7.31 17.81
N VAL A 73 0.20 6.96 16.92
CA VAL A 73 0.47 6.51 15.56
C VAL A 73 -0.01 7.61 14.61
N VAL A 74 0.93 8.23 13.89
CA VAL A 74 0.65 9.24 12.87
C VAL A 74 0.59 8.54 11.51
N SER A 75 -0.60 8.32 10.99
CA SER A 75 -0.84 7.70 9.68
C SER A 75 -0.85 8.77 8.58
N LEU A 76 -0.21 8.49 7.46
CA LEU A 76 -0.02 9.43 6.37
C LEU A 76 -0.37 8.78 5.04
N LEU A 77 -1.07 9.53 4.18
CA LEU A 77 -1.41 9.12 2.83
C LEU A 77 -0.61 9.94 1.82
N LEU A 78 -0.14 9.30 0.75
CA LEU A 78 0.47 9.99 -0.39
C LEU A 78 -0.14 9.46 -1.69
N ASN A 79 -0.68 10.38 -2.49
CA ASN A 79 -1.37 10.06 -3.74
C ASN A 79 -0.37 9.57 -4.79
N TYR A 80 -0.74 8.51 -5.52
CA TYR A 80 0.02 8.02 -6.68
C TYR A 80 -0.84 7.93 -7.96
N TYR A 81 -2.11 8.30 -7.90
CA TYR A 81 -2.99 8.20 -9.05
C TYR A 81 -2.49 9.03 -10.23
N ASN A 82 -2.47 8.43 -11.41
CA ASN A 82 -2.33 9.11 -12.69
C ASN A 82 -3.37 8.51 -13.65
N ASP A 83 -3.76 9.29 -14.65
CA ASP A 83 -4.71 8.92 -15.70
C ASP A 83 -4.02 8.40 -16.97
N GLU A 84 -2.70 8.17 -16.91
CA GLU A 84 -1.96 7.58 -18.02
C GLU A 84 -2.26 6.08 -18.13
N ILE A 85 -2.44 5.63 -19.36
CA ILE A 85 -2.87 4.26 -19.67
C ILE A 85 -1.80 3.61 -20.54
N GLN A 86 -1.39 2.39 -20.17
CA GLN A 86 -0.47 1.60 -20.99
C GLN A 86 -1.11 1.28 -22.36
N LYS A 87 -0.27 1.06 -23.37
CA LYS A 87 -0.73 0.60 -24.68
C LYS A 87 -1.57 -0.67 -24.58
N GLU A 88 -2.60 -0.78 -25.41
CA GLU A 88 -3.44 -1.98 -25.46
C GLU A 88 -2.63 -3.23 -25.88
N GLY A 89 -2.97 -4.38 -25.30
CA GLY A 89 -2.35 -5.66 -25.66
C GLY A 89 -0.94 -5.89 -25.08
N VAL A 90 -0.39 -4.96 -24.31
CA VAL A 90 0.88 -5.15 -23.59
C VAL A 90 0.64 -5.69 -22.18
N PRO A 91 1.62 -6.39 -21.56
CA PRO A 91 1.52 -6.83 -20.18
C PRO A 91 1.22 -5.67 -19.23
N LYS A 92 0.17 -5.83 -18.41
CA LYS A 92 -0.32 -4.81 -17.49
C LYS A 92 0.54 -4.76 -16.24
N ILE A 93 0.85 -3.55 -15.81
CA ILE A 93 1.58 -3.21 -14.60
C ILE A 93 0.64 -2.36 -13.74
N SER A 94 0.58 -2.63 -12.43
CA SER A 94 -0.25 -1.83 -11.53
C SER A 94 0.24 -0.37 -11.47
N LYS A 95 -0.71 0.58 -11.45
CA LYS A 95 -0.43 2.03 -11.50
C LYS A 95 0.50 2.48 -10.39
N TYR A 96 0.48 1.82 -9.22
CA TYR A 96 1.36 2.18 -8.10
C TYR A 96 2.85 1.98 -8.44
N ALA A 97 3.16 1.15 -9.45
CA ALA A 97 4.50 0.77 -9.82
C ALA A 97 5.04 1.54 -11.04
N TYR A 98 4.26 2.49 -11.57
CA TYR A 98 4.64 3.26 -12.76
C TYR A 98 5.86 4.17 -12.53
N GLY A 99 6.00 4.73 -11.34
CA GLY A 99 7.09 5.64 -11.00
C GLY A 99 8.18 5.00 -10.14
N ALA A 100 8.82 5.83 -9.34
CA ALA A 100 9.80 5.41 -8.36
C ALA A 100 9.16 4.60 -7.21
N ASP A 101 9.99 3.78 -6.55
CA ASP A 101 9.62 3.01 -5.38
C ASP A 101 9.19 3.94 -4.24
N TYR A 102 7.91 3.85 -3.88
CA TYR A 102 7.28 4.65 -2.85
C TYR A 102 7.97 4.54 -1.50
N HIS A 103 8.63 3.41 -1.20
CA HIS A 103 9.39 3.26 0.06
C HIS A 103 10.45 4.34 0.21
N ILE A 104 11.14 4.69 -0.88
CA ILE A 104 12.20 5.69 -0.87
C ILE A 104 11.60 7.08 -0.65
N VAL A 105 10.54 7.40 -1.40
CA VAL A 105 9.84 8.69 -1.34
C VAL A 105 9.26 8.93 0.05
N PHE A 106 8.54 7.95 0.61
CA PHE A 106 7.97 8.05 1.95
C PHE A 106 9.03 8.21 3.03
N LYS A 107 10.06 7.36 3.04
CA LYS A 107 11.11 7.43 4.08
C LYS A 107 11.78 8.81 4.10
N GLN A 108 12.04 9.40 2.93
CA GLN A 108 12.61 10.75 2.87
C GLN A 108 11.66 11.80 3.46
N LYS A 109 10.37 11.80 3.10
CA LYS A 109 9.39 12.75 3.63
C LYS A 109 9.14 12.55 5.13
N LEU A 110 9.03 11.31 5.58
CA LEU A 110 8.80 10.95 6.98
C LEU A 110 9.99 11.28 7.89
N ASN A 111 11.22 11.06 7.42
CA ASN A 111 12.40 11.49 8.17
C ASN A 111 12.47 13.01 8.29
N LYS A 112 12.08 13.76 7.25
CA LYS A 112 11.95 15.22 7.34
C LYS A 112 10.88 15.64 8.35
N LEU A 113 9.72 14.97 8.35
CA LEU A 113 8.67 15.22 9.33
C LEU A 113 9.16 14.97 10.77
N LEU A 114 9.85 13.85 10.99
CA LEU A 114 10.44 13.53 12.30
C LEU A 114 11.47 14.58 12.72
N GLN A 115 12.34 15.03 11.80
CA GLN A 115 13.29 16.11 12.07
C GLN A 115 12.58 17.41 12.44
N THR A 116 11.52 17.81 11.73
CA THR A 116 10.72 18.99 12.09
C THR A 116 10.12 18.88 13.48
N ILE A 117 9.69 17.67 13.90
CA ILE A 117 9.19 17.46 15.25
C ILE A 117 10.33 17.63 16.27
N HIS A 118 11.52 17.09 16.00
CA HIS A 118 12.68 17.27 16.88
C HIS A 118 13.06 18.74 17.04
N ASP A 119 13.09 19.50 15.94
CA ASP A 119 13.48 20.91 15.94
C ASP A 119 12.48 21.79 16.73
N GLU A 120 11.18 21.53 16.60
CA GLU A 120 10.11 22.39 17.14
C GLU A 120 9.55 21.95 18.50
N VAL A 121 9.62 20.65 18.81
CA VAL A 121 9.08 20.07 20.06
C VAL A 121 10.20 19.67 21.01
N GLY A 122 11.36 19.27 20.48
CA GLY A 122 12.49 18.69 21.20
C GLY A 122 12.64 17.18 20.92
N GLU A 123 13.67 16.59 21.52
CA GLU A 123 13.97 15.16 21.41
C GLU A 123 12.79 14.28 21.82
N ILE A 124 12.40 13.37 20.92
CA ILE A 124 11.35 12.36 21.12
C ILE A 124 11.80 11.02 20.57
N ASN A 125 11.28 9.92 21.13
CA ASN A 125 11.43 8.60 20.51
C ASN A 125 10.41 8.44 19.39
N GLY A 126 10.90 8.18 18.17
CA GLY A 126 10.06 8.07 16.99
C GLY A 126 10.69 7.20 15.92
N ARG A 127 9.85 6.47 15.18
CA ARG A 127 10.31 5.65 14.05
C ARG A 127 9.32 5.65 12.90
N VAL A 128 9.90 5.64 11.71
CA VAL A 128 9.24 5.63 10.40
C VAL A 128 9.01 4.19 9.93
N PHE A 129 7.80 3.91 9.45
CA PHE A 129 7.39 2.62 8.91
C PHE A 129 6.66 2.80 7.58
N VAL A 130 7.01 1.95 6.61
CA VAL A 130 6.45 1.96 5.26
C VAL A 130 6.48 0.51 4.76
N ASP A 131 5.33 -0.20 4.75
CA ASP A 131 5.04 -1.56 4.20
C ASP A 131 5.91 -2.73 4.71
N SER A 132 7.23 -2.56 4.69
CA SER A 132 8.28 -3.53 5.02
C SER A 132 8.39 -3.95 6.49
N ALA A 133 7.60 -3.37 7.39
CA ALA A 133 7.64 -3.66 8.82
C ALA A 133 6.36 -4.37 9.27
N PRO A 134 6.35 -5.08 10.41
CA PRO A 134 5.15 -5.70 10.94
C PRO A 134 4.23 -4.64 11.57
N VAL A 135 3.64 -3.78 10.74
CA VAL A 135 2.63 -2.77 11.10
C VAL A 135 1.39 -3.05 10.24
N MET A 136 0.20 -2.87 10.80
CA MET A 136 -1.06 -2.99 10.05
C MET A 136 -1.48 -1.63 9.50
N ASP A 137 -0.76 -1.16 8.48
CA ASP A 137 -0.84 0.23 7.97
C ASP A 137 -2.29 0.68 7.69
N LYS A 138 -3.06 -0.18 7.00
CA LYS A 138 -4.47 0.09 6.69
C LYS A 138 -5.37 0.19 7.94
N ALA A 139 -5.11 -0.63 8.96
CA ALA A 139 -5.87 -0.60 10.21
C ALA A 139 -5.56 0.68 11.00
N TRP A 140 -4.29 1.06 11.08
CA TRP A 140 -3.89 2.32 11.72
C TRP A 140 -4.44 3.54 10.97
N ALA A 141 -4.41 3.55 9.64
CA ALA A 141 -4.99 4.64 8.87
C ALA A 141 -6.51 4.76 9.05
N THR A 142 -7.23 3.63 9.19
CA THR A 142 -8.67 3.63 9.51
C THR A 142 -8.92 4.21 10.90
N ARG A 143 -8.15 3.78 11.91
CA ARG A 143 -8.24 4.31 13.28
C ARG A 143 -7.90 5.79 13.38
N SER A 144 -6.98 6.25 12.54
CA SER A 144 -6.58 7.64 12.38
C SER A 144 -7.59 8.48 11.57
N GLY A 145 -8.74 7.92 11.19
CA GLY A 145 -9.82 8.65 10.52
C GLY A 145 -9.54 9.01 9.05
N LEU A 146 -8.56 8.37 8.41
CA LEU A 146 -8.17 8.71 7.03
C LEU A 146 -9.06 8.08 5.96
N GLY A 147 -9.85 7.09 6.34
CA GLY A 147 -10.74 6.35 5.47
C GLY A 147 -11.38 5.18 6.20
N TRP A 148 -12.11 4.36 5.45
CA TRP A 148 -12.65 3.09 5.93
C TRP A 148 -12.03 1.92 5.15
N MET A 149 -12.07 0.73 5.75
CA MET A 149 -11.69 -0.50 5.05
C MET A 149 -12.78 -0.88 4.05
N GLY A 150 -12.46 -0.89 2.77
CA GLY A 150 -13.37 -1.33 1.73
C GLY A 150 -13.58 -2.85 1.73
N LYS A 151 -14.65 -3.32 1.06
CA LYS A 151 -14.86 -4.76 0.83
C LYS A 151 -13.73 -5.43 0.03
N ASN A 152 -12.98 -4.65 -0.75
CA ASN A 152 -11.77 -5.08 -1.45
C ASN A 152 -10.51 -5.09 -0.55
N THR A 153 -10.64 -4.82 0.75
CA THR A 153 -9.56 -4.75 1.74
C THR A 153 -8.56 -3.60 1.55
N ASN A 154 -8.89 -2.60 0.72
CA ASN A 154 -8.11 -1.36 0.63
C ASN A 154 -8.71 -0.27 1.52
N LEU A 155 -7.87 0.65 2.00
CA LEU A 155 -8.36 1.87 2.61
C LEU A 155 -9.00 2.74 1.52
N ILE A 156 -10.19 3.28 1.79
CA ILE A 156 -10.91 4.15 0.86
C ILE A 156 -11.22 5.47 1.57
N THR A 157 -11.04 6.58 0.86
CA THR A 157 -11.45 7.92 1.29
C THR A 157 -12.44 8.52 0.29
N GLN A 158 -13.45 9.23 0.79
CA GLN A 158 -14.55 9.74 -0.04
C GLN A 158 -14.08 10.68 -1.16
N LYS A 159 -13.00 11.43 -0.94
CA LYS A 159 -12.57 12.53 -1.82
C LYS A 159 -11.65 12.11 -2.97
N VAL A 160 -10.91 11.01 -2.84
CA VAL A 160 -9.93 10.59 -3.85
C VAL A 160 -9.89 9.06 -4.09
N GLY A 161 -10.74 8.29 -3.41
CA GLY A 161 -10.80 6.85 -3.59
C GLY A 161 -9.72 6.11 -2.80
N SER A 162 -8.89 5.30 -3.45
CA SER A 162 -7.94 4.36 -2.84
C SER A 162 -6.55 4.37 -3.46
N PHE A 163 -6.30 5.21 -4.46
CA PHE A 163 -5.01 5.30 -5.15
C PHE A 163 -4.00 6.16 -4.39
N PHE A 164 -3.65 5.70 -3.20
CA PHE A 164 -2.60 6.28 -2.37
C PHE A 164 -1.83 5.20 -1.64
N PHE A 165 -0.60 5.52 -1.29
CA PHE A 165 0.20 4.74 -0.36
C PHE A 165 -0.10 5.15 1.08
N ILE A 166 0.25 4.27 2.02
CA ILE A 166 0.07 4.46 3.46
C ILE A 166 1.43 4.30 4.14
N ALA A 167 1.66 5.08 5.19
CA ALA A 167 2.80 4.90 6.07
C ALA A 167 2.52 5.47 7.47
N GLU A 168 3.36 5.07 8.41
CA GLU A 168 3.21 5.38 9.83
C GLU A 168 4.47 6.02 10.38
N LEU A 169 4.27 7.04 11.20
CA LEU A 169 5.24 7.55 12.15
C LEU A 169 4.73 7.24 13.57
N ILE A 170 5.37 6.28 14.23
CA ILE A 170 5.03 5.88 15.61
C ILE A 170 5.94 6.64 16.56
N ILE A 171 5.36 7.36 17.53
CA ILE A 171 6.07 8.27 18.42
C ILE A 171 5.59 8.19 19.87
N ASP A 172 6.48 8.50 20.81
CA ASP A 172 6.22 8.54 22.27
C ASP A 172 5.51 9.82 22.75
N LEU A 173 5.13 10.68 21.81
CA LEU A 173 4.45 11.93 22.05
C LEU A 173 2.94 11.74 22.12
N GLU A 174 2.30 12.30 23.15
CA GLU A 174 0.83 12.35 23.25
C GLU A 174 0.28 13.49 22.37
N LEU A 175 -0.74 13.19 21.57
CA LEU A 175 -1.35 14.13 20.61
C LEU A 175 -2.88 14.14 20.76
N GLU A 176 -3.54 15.04 20.05
CA GLU A 176 -4.99 14.97 19.89
C GLU A 176 -5.31 13.93 18.81
N TYR A 177 -6.08 12.91 19.19
CA TYR A 177 -6.42 11.78 18.32
C TYR A 177 -7.65 12.09 17.48
N ASP A 178 -7.59 11.71 16.21
CA ASP A 178 -8.72 11.68 15.31
C ASP A 178 -9.62 10.47 15.61
N THR A 179 -10.79 10.43 14.96
CA THR A 179 -11.77 9.35 15.13
C THR A 179 -12.00 8.62 13.82
N PRO A 180 -12.26 7.30 13.85
CA PRO A 180 -12.61 6.54 12.66
C PRO A 180 -13.82 7.13 11.94
N VAL A 181 -13.84 6.97 10.62
CA VAL A 181 -14.99 7.32 9.78
C VAL A 181 -15.87 6.10 9.51
N THR A 182 -17.11 6.34 9.10
CA THR A 182 -18.06 5.27 8.78
C THR A 182 -17.74 4.57 7.47
N ASP A 183 -18.15 3.30 7.36
CA ASP A 183 -18.11 2.54 6.10
C ASP A 183 -19.08 3.13 5.06
N HIS A 184 -18.64 3.23 3.81
CA HIS A 184 -19.45 3.70 2.68
C HIS A 184 -19.47 2.75 1.47
N CYS A 185 -19.19 1.46 1.66
CA CYS A 185 -19.41 0.43 0.65
C CYS A 185 -20.89 0.09 0.47
N GLY A 186 -21.68 0.11 1.56
CA GLY A 186 -23.09 -0.27 1.53
C GLY A 186 -23.33 -1.64 0.89
N ASN A 187 -24.30 -1.75 -0.01
CA ASN A 187 -24.62 -3.01 -0.71
C ASN A 187 -23.74 -3.27 -1.95
N CYS A 188 -22.78 -2.39 -2.27
CA CYS A 188 -21.93 -2.56 -3.46
C CYS A 188 -21.07 -3.84 -3.36
N THR A 189 -20.97 -4.58 -4.46
CA THR A 189 -20.14 -5.79 -4.61
C THR A 189 -19.19 -5.73 -5.81
N ALA A 190 -19.11 -4.60 -6.52
CA ALA A 190 -18.40 -4.48 -7.80
C ALA A 190 -16.97 -5.05 -7.80
N CYS A 191 -16.21 -4.78 -6.74
CA CYS A 191 -14.83 -5.30 -6.58
C CYS A 191 -14.75 -6.82 -6.39
N ILE A 192 -15.74 -7.42 -5.73
CA ILE A 192 -15.85 -8.86 -5.52
C ILE A 192 -16.26 -9.51 -6.85
N ASP A 193 -17.30 -8.98 -7.48
CA ASP A 193 -17.86 -9.50 -8.74
C ASP A 193 -16.86 -9.43 -9.90
N SER A 194 -15.95 -8.45 -9.87
CA SER A 194 -14.94 -8.25 -10.92
C SER A 194 -13.61 -8.94 -10.62
N CYS A 195 -13.41 -9.52 -9.44
CA CYS A 195 -12.14 -10.14 -9.08
C CYS A 195 -11.91 -11.41 -9.92
N PRO A 196 -10.93 -11.45 -10.85
CA PRO A 196 -10.84 -12.54 -11.84
C PRO A 196 -10.55 -13.93 -11.25
N THR A 197 -9.99 -13.94 -10.04
CA THR A 197 -9.57 -15.16 -9.34
C THR A 197 -10.41 -15.45 -8.09
N GLU A 198 -11.50 -14.70 -7.89
CA GLU A 198 -12.41 -14.85 -6.75
C GLU A 198 -11.68 -14.77 -5.39
N ALA A 199 -10.61 -13.97 -5.34
CA ALA A 199 -9.80 -13.79 -4.14
C ALA A 199 -10.51 -12.97 -3.05
N LEU A 200 -11.61 -12.28 -3.38
CA LEU A 200 -12.29 -11.36 -2.48
C LEU A 200 -13.63 -11.93 -1.98
N THR A 201 -13.84 -11.78 -0.68
CA THR A 201 -15.16 -11.80 -0.04
C THR A 201 -15.32 -10.49 0.74
N PRO A 202 -16.52 -10.10 1.20
CA PRO A 202 -16.68 -8.82 1.90
C PRO A 202 -15.69 -8.67 3.07
N TYR A 203 -14.78 -7.70 2.94
CA TYR A 203 -13.76 -7.35 3.94
C TYR A 203 -12.72 -8.44 4.21
N ASN A 204 -12.57 -9.42 3.32
CA ASN A 204 -11.61 -10.50 3.46
C ASN A 204 -11.01 -10.87 2.10
N ILE A 205 -9.73 -11.19 2.09
CA ILE A 205 -8.99 -11.56 0.90
C ILE A 205 -8.31 -12.91 1.11
N ASP A 206 -8.48 -13.85 0.19
CA ASP A 206 -7.58 -14.98 0.06
C ASP A 206 -6.38 -14.54 -0.80
N ALA A 207 -5.31 -14.09 -0.15
CA ALA A 207 -4.15 -13.58 -0.87
C ALA A 207 -3.50 -14.67 -1.73
N SER A 208 -3.61 -15.95 -1.36
CA SER A 208 -3.08 -17.06 -2.18
C SER A 208 -3.66 -17.11 -3.60
N LYS A 209 -4.85 -16.53 -3.81
CA LYS A 209 -5.53 -16.40 -5.11
C LYS A 209 -5.36 -15.04 -5.75
N CYS A 210 -4.86 -14.04 -5.02
CA CYS A 210 -4.79 -12.67 -5.53
C CYS A 210 -3.70 -12.54 -6.60
N ILE A 211 -4.03 -12.00 -7.77
CA ILE A 211 -3.08 -11.72 -8.87
C ILE A 211 -1.88 -10.91 -8.38
N SER A 212 -2.10 -9.93 -7.49
CA SER A 212 -1.03 -9.12 -6.92
C SER A 212 -0.03 -9.98 -6.11
N TYR A 213 -0.52 -10.90 -5.28
CA TYR A 213 0.33 -11.86 -4.57
C TYR A 213 1.06 -12.81 -5.54
N LEU A 214 0.35 -13.37 -6.52
CA LEU A 214 0.93 -14.31 -7.51
C LEU A 214 2.08 -13.67 -8.28
N THR A 215 1.91 -12.41 -8.66
CA THR A 215 2.91 -11.70 -9.48
C THR A 215 4.06 -11.14 -8.66
N ILE A 216 3.87 -10.79 -7.37
CA ILE A 216 4.88 -10.08 -6.56
C ILE A 216 5.52 -10.97 -5.49
N GLU A 217 4.71 -11.68 -4.72
CA GLU A 217 5.12 -12.33 -3.48
C GLU A 217 5.43 -13.82 -3.67
N LEU A 218 4.65 -14.52 -4.50
CA LEU A 218 4.93 -15.92 -4.83
C LEU A 218 6.29 -16.02 -5.55
N LYS A 219 7.18 -16.89 -5.07
CA LYS A 219 8.50 -17.15 -5.69
C LYS A 219 8.54 -18.43 -6.53
N ASP A 220 7.61 -19.35 -6.28
CA ASP A 220 7.44 -20.59 -7.06
C ASP A 220 6.75 -20.33 -8.41
N GLN A 221 6.52 -21.36 -9.21
CA GLN A 221 5.72 -21.23 -10.43
C GLN A 221 4.27 -20.82 -10.11
N ILE A 222 3.66 -20.00 -10.99
CA ILE A 222 2.24 -19.67 -10.88
C ILE A 222 1.44 -20.94 -11.25
N PRO A 223 0.51 -21.41 -10.40
CA PRO A 223 -0.27 -22.60 -10.69
C PRO A 223 -1.14 -22.49 -11.95
N ASP A 224 -1.24 -23.60 -12.71
CA ASP A 224 -2.01 -23.69 -13.97
C ASP A 224 -3.50 -23.33 -13.80
N GLU A 225 -4.06 -23.42 -12.59
CA GLU A 225 -5.45 -23.03 -12.32
C GLU A 225 -5.71 -21.52 -12.53
N PHE A 226 -4.66 -20.70 -12.60
CA PHE A 226 -4.73 -19.27 -12.91
C PHE A 226 -4.58 -18.97 -14.40
N GLN A 227 -4.40 -19.97 -15.26
CA GLN A 227 -4.34 -19.78 -16.71
C GLN A 227 -5.61 -19.08 -17.19
N ASN A 228 -5.45 -18.07 -18.04
CA ASN A 228 -6.55 -17.22 -18.56
C ASN A 228 -7.33 -16.40 -17.51
N LYS A 229 -6.93 -16.41 -16.22
CA LYS A 229 -7.56 -15.60 -15.16
C LYS A 229 -6.76 -14.35 -14.78
N MET A 230 -5.55 -14.22 -15.31
CA MET A 230 -4.64 -13.12 -14.94
C MET A 230 -4.90 -11.81 -15.70
N ASP A 231 -5.79 -11.79 -16.70
CA ASP A 231 -6.15 -10.58 -17.48
C ASP A 231 -4.93 -9.74 -17.92
N ASN A 232 -3.87 -10.43 -18.37
CA ASN A 232 -2.58 -9.86 -18.81
C ASN A 232 -1.79 -9.10 -17.72
N TRP A 233 -2.14 -9.21 -16.43
CA TRP A 233 -1.40 -8.60 -15.32
C TRP A 233 -0.08 -9.32 -15.07
N ALA A 234 1.03 -8.63 -15.36
CA ALA A 234 2.39 -9.13 -15.14
C ALA A 234 3.01 -8.66 -13.82
N PHE A 235 2.52 -7.57 -13.24
CA PHE A 235 2.98 -7.06 -11.94
C PHE A 235 1.85 -6.30 -11.23
N GLY A 236 1.42 -6.82 -10.07
CA GLY A 236 0.29 -6.25 -9.33
C GLY A 236 -1.05 -6.49 -10.03
N CYS A 237 -2.12 -5.89 -9.50
CA CYS A 237 -3.45 -5.92 -10.10
C CYS A 237 -4.31 -4.80 -9.54
N ASP A 238 -4.89 -3.98 -10.42
CA ASP A 238 -5.73 -2.84 -10.01
C ASP A 238 -7.23 -3.11 -10.14
N VAL A 239 -7.66 -4.27 -10.63
CA VAL A 239 -9.07 -4.54 -10.99
C VAL A 239 -10.04 -4.15 -9.87
N CYS A 240 -9.77 -4.57 -8.63
CA CYS A 240 -10.64 -4.30 -7.48
C CYS A 240 -10.67 -2.81 -7.07
N GLN A 241 -9.67 -2.02 -7.48
CA GLN A 241 -9.64 -0.57 -7.33
C GLN A 241 -10.32 0.10 -8.52
N ASP A 242 -9.96 -0.25 -9.75
CA ASP A 242 -10.47 0.37 -10.97
C ASP A 242 -12.01 0.32 -11.06
N VAL A 243 -12.63 -0.78 -10.59
CA VAL A 243 -14.11 -0.91 -10.56
C VAL A 243 -14.76 -0.26 -9.32
N CYS A 244 -13.99 0.22 -8.35
CA CYS A 244 -14.53 0.82 -7.13
C CYS A 244 -15.19 2.17 -7.44
N PRO A 245 -16.49 2.38 -7.13
CA PRO A 245 -17.17 3.64 -7.44
C PRO A 245 -16.56 4.88 -6.79
N TRP A 246 -15.80 4.72 -5.70
CA TRP A 246 -15.13 5.82 -5.01
C TRP A 246 -13.89 6.32 -5.76
N ASN A 247 -13.29 5.51 -6.64
CA ASN A 247 -12.14 5.92 -7.46
C ASN A 247 -12.52 6.83 -8.64
N ARG A 248 -13.82 7.03 -8.91
CA ARG A 248 -14.26 8.09 -9.85
C ARG A 248 -13.90 9.51 -9.38
N PHE A 249 -13.57 9.66 -8.09
CA PHE A 249 -13.17 10.93 -7.47
C PHE A 249 -11.66 11.10 -7.43
N SER A 250 -10.88 10.15 -7.96
CA SER A 250 -9.42 10.21 -7.97
C SER A 250 -8.92 11.41 -8.78
N LYS A 251 -7.81 11.98 -8.32
CA LYS A 251 -7.17 13.16 -8.91
C LYS A 251 -5.70 12.84 -9.11
N SER A 252 -5.12 13.30 -10.21
CA SER A 252 -3.73 13.04 -10.51
C SER A 252 -2.81 13.56 -9.40
N HIS A 253 -1.75 12.80 -9.11
CA HIS A 253 -0.75 13.18 -8.11
C HIS A 253 0.05 14.40 -8.57
N SER A 254 0.78 14.99 -7.62
CA SER A 254 1.69 16.11 -7.88
C SER A 254 3.14 15.80 -7.44
N GLU A 255 3.44 14.53 -7.18
CA GLU A 255 4.78 14.07 -6.80
C GLU A 255 5.54 13.62 -8.06
N PRO A 256 6.56 14.36 -8.54
CA PRO A 256 7.25 14.04 -9.80
C PRO A 256 7.97 12.69 -9.77
N LEU A 257 8.36 12.20 -8.59
CA LEU A 257 8.96 10.86 -8.47
C LEU A 257 7.97 9.73 -8.77
N PHE A 258 6.67 10.01 -8.79
CA PHE A 258 5.64 9.05 -9.18
C PHE A 258 5.20 9.19 -10.64
N ASP A 259 5.75 10.15 -11.39
CA ASP A 259 5.52 10.26 -12.82
C ASP A 259 5.90 8.93 -13.50
N PRO A 260 5.06 8.41 -14.41
CA PRO A 260 5.32 7.13 -15.04
C PRO A 260 6.64 7.11 -15.80
N GLN A 261 7.38 6.01 -15.66
CA GLN A 261 8.54 5.77 -16.51
C GLN A 261 8.07 5.59 -17.96
N PRO A 262 8.68 6.27 -18.95
CA PRO A 262 8.27 6.15 -20.35
C PRO A 262 8.21 4.70 -20.82
N GLN A 263 9.15 3.86 -20.37
CA GLN A 263 9.19 2.44 -20.73
C GLN A 263 7.94 1.66 -20.29
N ILE A 264 7.30 2.04 -19.18
CA ILE A 264 6.08 1.37 -18.73
C ILE A 264 4.89 1.67 -19.66
N LEU A 265 4.85 2.88 -20.23
CA LEU A 265 3.78 3.33 -21.12
C LEU A 265 4.06 2.98 -22.59
N ASP A 266 5.33 3.09 -23.01
CA ASP A 266 5.72 3.06 -24.41
C ASP A 266 6.19 1.71 -24.92
N PHE A 267 6.64 0.80 -24.05
CA PHE A 267 7.09 -0.52 -24.46
C PHE A 267 5.98 -1.27 -25.21
N THR A 268 6.35 -1.80 -26.37
CA THR A 268 5.53 -2.72 -27.13
C THR A 268 5.53 -4.10 -26.48
N LYS A 269 4.62 -4.98 -26.89
CA LYS A 269 4.62 -6.37 -26.46
C LYS A 269 5.98 -7.05 -26.69
N LYS A 270 6.61 -6.79 -27.85
CA LYS A 270 7.92 -7.33 -28.19
C LYS A 270 9.02 -6.83 -27.25
N ASP A 271 9.01 -5.55 -26.88
CA ASP A 271 9.99 -4.99 -25.94
C ASP A 271 9.91 -5.67 -24.56
N TRP A 272 8.70 -6.00 -24.09
CA TRP A 272 8.50 -6.78 -22.86
C TRP A 272 8.98 -8.23 -23.00
N GLU A 273 8.68 -8.88 -24.12
CA GLU A 273 9.08 -10.28 -24.39
C GLU A 273 10.61 -10.43 -24.53
N GLU A 274 11.28 -9.46 -25.12
CA GLU A 274 12.74 -9.45 -25.34
C GLU A 274 13.53 -8.80 -24.19
N LEU A 275 12.84 -8.42 -23.11
CA LEU A 275 13.46 -7.77 -21.96
C LEU A 275 14.57 -8.65 -21.35
N THR A 276 15.78 -8.08 -21.27
CA THR A 276 16.95 -8.73 -20.66
C THR A 276 17.13 -8.31 -19.21
N GLU A 277 17.85 -9.11 -18.43
CA GLU A 277 18.16 -8.79 -17.02
C GLU A 277 18.90 -7.45 -16.88
N ALA A 278 19.92 -7.20 -17.71
CA ALA A 278 20.68 -5.94 -17.68
C ALA A 278 19.80 -4.72 -17.99
N THR A 279 18.88 -4.85 -18.95
CA THR A 279 17.90 -3.81 -19.29
C THR A 279 16.92 -3.59 -18.14
N PHE A 280 16.37 -4.66 -17.56
CA PHE A 280 15.46 -4.60 -16.43
C PHE A 280 16.09 -3.92 -15.21
N GLU A 281 17.30 -4.33 -14.83
CA GLU A 281 18.04 -3.77 -13.70
C GLU A 281 18.41 -2.30 -13.91
N THR A 282 18.63 -1.86 -15.14
CA THR A 282 18.96 -0.46 -15.44
C THR A 282 17.73 0.43 -15.39
N ILE A 283 16.63 0.03 -16.04
CA ILE A 283 15.41 0.82 -16.16
C ILE A 283 14.67 0.87 -14.81
N PHE A 284 14.48 -0.30 -14.19
CA PHE A 284 13.64 -0.45 -13.00
C PHE A 284 14.43 -0.39 -11.69
N LYS A 285 15.69 0.06 -11.69
CA LYS A 285 16.56 0.11 -10.49
C LYS A 285 15.92 0.74 -9.26
N ASN A 286 15.09 1.76 -9.48
CA ASN A 286 14.42 2.55 -8.45
C ASN A 286 12.90 2.39 -8.51
N SER A 287 12.37 1.37 -9.17
CA SER A 287 10.93 1.13 -9.29
C SER A 287 10.50 -0.02 -8.36
N ALA A 288 9.25 0.01 -7.92
CA ALA A 288 8.65 -1.08 -7.17
C ALA A 288 8.65 -2.41 -7.95
N LEU A 289 8.72 -2.39 -9.29
CA LEU A 289 8.83 -3.60 -10.13
C LEU A 289 9.99 -4.50 -9.70
N LYS A 290 11.09 -3.90 -9.22
CA LYS A 290 12.28 -4.61 -8.77
C LYS A 290 12.04 -5.60 -7.63
N ARG A 291 10.93 -5.46 -6.87
CA ARG A 291 10.52 -6.44 -5.83
C ARG A 291 10.35 -7.86 -6.37
N THR A 292 9.97 -8.00 -7.64
CA THR A 292 9.85 -9.32 -8.28
C THR A 292 11.20 -9.93 -8.66
N ARG A 293 12.24 -9.10 -8.82
CA ARG A 293 13.48 -9.43 -9.53
C ARG A 293 13.21 -9.81 -10.99
N PHE A 294 14.25 -9.82 -11.81
CA PHE A 294 14.12 -10.16 -13.22
C PHE A 294 13.49 -11.55 -13.43
N ASP A 295 13.97 -12.58 -12.74
CA ASP A 295 13.47 -13.95 -12.89
C ASP A 295 11.97 -14.08 -12.56
N GLY A 296 11.52 -13.41 -11.49
CA GLY A 296 10.11 -13.43 -11.09
C GLY A 296 9.23 -12.70 -12.11
N PHE A 297 9.69 -11.55 -12.62
CA PHE A 297 8.97 -10.84 -13.66
C PHE A 297 8.93 -11.63 -14.97
N LYS A 298 10.05 -12.24 -15.37
CA LYS A 298 10.13 -13.08 -16.57
C LYS A 298 9.21 -14.29 -16.48
N ARG A 299 9.15 -14.94 -15.31
CA ARG A 299 8.19 -16.01 -15.01
C ARG A 299 6.75 -15.52 -15.25
N ASN A 300 6.38 -14.34 -14.75
CA ASN A 300 5.03 -13.81 -14.93
C ASN A 300 4.72 -13.60 -16.42
N LEU A 301 5.65 -12.99 -17.18
CA LEU A 301 5.50 -12.81 -18.62
C LEU A 301 5.33 -14.16 -19.35
N SER A 302 6.17 -15.14 -19.03
CA SER A 302 6.08 -16.48 -19.61
C SER A 302 4.77 -17.19 -19.28
N PHE A 303 4.19 -16.98 -18.09
CA PHE A 303 2.89 -17.54 -17.72
C PHE A 303 1.75 -16.92 -18.56
N LEU A 304 1.80 -15.62 -18.81
CA LEU A 304 0.81 -14.92 -19.64
C LEU A 304 0.86 -15.28 -21.13
N SER A 305 2.00 -15.79 -21.60
CA SER A 305 2.18 -16.22 -23.00
C SER A 305 1.77 -17.67 -23.30
N GLN A 306 1.31 -18.42 -22.29
CA GLN A 306 0.90 -19.82 -22.41
C GLN A 306 -0.52 -20.00 -22.93
#